data_AF-A0A1S6IV67-F1
#
_entry.id   AF-A0A1S6IV67-F1
#
_cell.length_a   1.000
_cell.length_b   1.000
_cell.length_c   1.000
_cell.angle_alpha   90.00
_cell.angle_beta   90.00
_cell.angle_gamma   90.00
#
_symmetry.space_group_name_H-M   'P 1'
#
loop_
_entity.id
_entity.type
_entity.pdbx_description
1 polymer ?
#
loop_
_entity_poly.entity_id
_entity_poly.type
_entity_poly.pdbx_seq_one_letter_code
_entity_poly.pdbx_strand_id
1 'polypeptide(L)' 'MAKLSQMDIQNNAFKRAYDREELLRAKFAYLAKQVQDKRLKKLFKTLEITAQRHLAELKQEMQKLDIR' A
#
# COMPACT_ATOMS: atom_id res chain seq x y z
N MET A 1 20.85 21.90 7.70
CA MET A 1 19.77 20.97 7.31
C MET A 1 18.97 20.67 8.57
N ALA A 2 17.67 21.03 8.61
CA ALA A 2 16.85 20.76 9.78
C ALA A 2 16.79 19.24 10.02
N LYS A 3 17.20 18.78 11.20
CA LYS A 3 17.00 17.38 11.61
C LYS A 3 15.49 17.17 11.71
N LEU A 4 14.94 16.33 10.83
CA LEU A 4 13.56 15.87 10.97
C LEU A 4 13.40 15.24 12.35
N SER A 5 12.30 15.55 13.03
CA SER A 5 11.99 14.88 14.28
C SER A 5 11.71 13.39 14.00
N GLN A 6 11.85 12.54 15.02
CA GLN A 6 11.50 11.12 14.88
C GLN A 6 10.06 10.93 14.41
N MET A 7 9.16 11.82 14.84
CA MET A 7 7.76 11.86 14.42
C MET A 7 7.62 12.22 12.93
N ASP A 8 8.38 13.17 12.41
CA ASP A 8 8.35 13.53 10.99
C ASP A 8 8.86 12.38 10.10
N ILE A 9 9.90 11.67 10.55
CA ILE A 9 10.43 10.48 9.87
C ILE A 9 9.36 9.40 9.82
N GLN A 10 8.71 9.13 10.95
CA GLN A 10 7.65 8.13 11.06
C GLN A 10 6.44 8.48 10.17
N ASN A 11 5.97 9.73 10.22
CA ASN A 11 4.88 10.22 9.39
C ASN A 11 5.16 10.05 7.89
N ASN A 12 6.37 10.44 7.46
CA ASN A 12 6.77 10.32 6.06
C ASN A 12 6.90 8.85 5.64
N ALA A 13 7.41 7.98 6.51
CA ALA A 13 7.50 6.55 6.25
C ALA A 13 6.11 5.91 6.07
N PHE A 14 5.16 6.21 6.97
CA PHE A 14 3.78 5.69 6.86
C PHE A 14 3.08 6.20 5.60
N LYS A 15 3.20 7.49 5.27
CA LYS A 15 2.64 8.05 4.02
C LYS A 15 3.20 7.38 2.78
N ARG A 16 4.52 7.25 2.69
CA ARG A 16 5.18 6.57 1.56
C ARG A 16 4.78 5.11 1.45
N ALA A 17 4.63 4.41 2.57
CA ALA A 17 4.17 3.03 2.58
C ALA A 17 2.73 2.93 2.08
N TYR A 18 1.85 3.82 2.53
CA TYR A 18 0.45 3.88 2.10
C TYR A 18 0.34 4.14 0.59
N ASP A 19 0.98 5.20 0.10
CA ASP A 19 0.96 5.56 -1.33
C ASP A 19 1.49 4.41 -2.20
N ARG A 20 2.55 3.74 -1.74
CA ARG A 20 3.12 2.58 -2.44
C ARG A 20 2.13 1.42 -2.53
N GLU A 21 1.47 1.08 -1.43
CA GLU A 21 0.48 -0.01 -1.42
C GLU A 21 -0.75 0.34 -2.27
N GLU A 22 -1.15 1.61 -2.33
CA GLU A 22 -2.21 2.06 -3.23
C GLU A 22 -1.84 1.87 -4.71
N LEU A 23 -0.61 2.26 -5.08
CA LEU A 23 -0.08 2.04 -6.42
C LEU A 23 0.02 0.55 -6.77
N LEU A 24 0.46 -0.29 -5.84
CA LEU A 24 0.55 -1.75 -6.04
C LEU A 24 -0.84 -2.35 -6.24
N ARG A 25 -1.82 -1.99 -5.40
CA ARG A 25 -3.21 -2.42 -5.55
C ARG A 25 -3.74 -2.07 -6.94
N ALA A 26 -3.61 -0.81 -7.36
CA ALA A 26 -4.06 -0.36 -8.67
C ALA A 26 -3.36 -1.10 -9.83
N LYS A 27 -2.04 -1.29 -9.72
CA LYS A 27 -1.23 -2.02 -10.71
C LYS A 27 -1.70 -3.46 -10.88
N PHE A 28 -1.86 -4.21 -9.79
CA PHE A 28 -2.26 -5.61 -9.86
C PHE A 28 -3.72 -5.78 -10.28
N ALA A 29 -4.62 -4.87 -9.87
CA ALA A 29 -5.99 -4.83 -10.37
C ALA A 29 -6.04 -4.61 -11.89
N TYR A 30 -5.20 -3.72 -12.42
CA TYR A 30 -5.08 -3.49 -13.86
C TYR A 30 -4.53 -4.73 -14.58
N LEU A 31 -3.43 -5.30 -14.11
CA LEU A 31 -2.82 -6.48 -14.72
C LEU A 31 -3.76 -7.70 -14.72
N ALA A 32 -4.53 -7.91 -13.65
CA ALA A 32 -5.53 -8.98 -13.56
C ALA A 32 -6.67 -8.84 -14.60
N LYS A 33 -6.95 -7.62 -15.07
CA LYS A 33 -7.94 -7.36 -16.13
C LYS A 33 -7.37 -7.62 -17.53
N GLN A 34 -6.09 -7.34 -17.74
CA GLN A 34 -5.44 -7.47 -19.05
C GLN A 34 -5.02 -8.90 -19.39
N VAL A 35 -4.69 -9.71 -18.38
CA VAL A 35 -4.17 -11.06 -18.61
C VAL A 35 -5.27 -12.10 -18.85
N GLN A 36 -5.09 -12.89 -19.92
CA GLN A 36 -5.96 -14.02 -20.28
C GLN A 36 -5.62 -15.31 -19.52
N ASP A 37 -4.34 -15.52 -19.18
CA ASP A 37 -3.90 -16.69 -18.42
C ASP A 37 -4.55 -16.74 -17.03
N LYS A 38 -5.26 -17.84 -16.75
CA LYS A 38 -6.05 -17.99 -15.52
C LYS A 38 -5.19 -18.04 -14.26
N ARG A 39 -3.99 -18.64 -14.33
CA ARG A 39 -3.10 -18.77 -13.16
C ARG A 39 -2.49 -17.43 -12.81
N LEU A 40 -2.01 -16.71 -13.82
CA LEU A 40 -1.41 -15.39 -13.67
C LEU A 40 -2.46 -14.35 -13.22
N LYS A 41 -3.68 -14.42 -13.75
CA LYS A 41 -4.81 -13.61 -13.25
C LYS A 41 -5.10 -13.86 -11.77
N LYS A 42 -5.07 -15.12 -11.32
CA LYS A 42 -5.26 -15.47 -9.90
C LYS A 42 -4.13 -14.90 -9.04
N LEU A 43 -2.88 -14.99 -9.50
CA LEU A 43 -1.73 -14.41 -8.80
C LEU A 43 -1.88 -12.89 -8.63
N PHE A 44 -2.23 -12.16 -9.69
CA PHE A 44 -2.44 -10.71 -9.60
C PHE A 44 -3.60 -10.34 -8.68
N LYS A 45 -4.71 -11.10 -8.68
CA LYS A 45 -5.78 -10.89 -7.71
C LYS A 45 -5.33 -11.12 -6.27
N THR A 46 -4.51 -12.14 -6.01
CA THR A 46 -3.95 -12.35 -4.67
C THR A 46 -3.08 -11.17 -4.24
N LEU A 47 -2.22 -10.68 -5.13
CA LEU A 47 -1.36 -9.52 -4.85
C LEU A 47 -2.17 -8.23 -4.62
N GLU A 48 -3.23 -8.00 -5.39
CA GLU A 48 -4.18 -6.91 -5.17
C GLU A 48 -4.82 -6.99 -3.78
N ILE A 49 -5.32 -8.17 -3.39
CA ILE A 49 -5.93 -8.40 -2.07
C ILE A 49 -4.91 -8.18 -0.95
N THR A 50 -3.68 -8.65 -1.11
CA THR A 50 -2.60 -8.43 -0.13
C THR A 50 -2.31 -6.93 0.04
N ALA A 51 -2.16 -6.18 -1.05
CA ALA A 51 -1.96 -4.74 -0.99
C ALA A 51 -3.15 -4.02 -0.31
N GLN A 52 -4.39 -4.48 -0.56
CA GLN A 52 -5.57 -3.96 0.11
C GLN A 52 -5.55 -4.22 1.64
N ARG A 53 -5.06 -5.38 2.08
CA ARG A 53 -4.90 -5.68 3.52
C ARG A 53 -3.83 -4.78 4.15
N HIS A 54 -2.68 -4.62 3.50
CA HIS A 54 -1.64 -3.71 3.97
C HIS A 54 -2.15 -2.26 4.09
N LEU A 55 -2.94 -1.78 3.13
CA LEU A 55 -3.57 -0.46 3.23
C LEU A 55 -4.48 -0.33 4.46
N ALA A 56 -5.25 -1.37 4.77
CA ALA A 56 -6.12 -1.37 5.95
C ALA A 56 -5.29 -1.34 7.25
N GLU A 57 -4.24 -2.15 7.34
CA GLU A 57 -3.31 -2.17 8.47
C GLU A 57 -2.59 -0.82 8.63
N LEU A 58 -2.01 -0.28 7.56
CA LEU A 58 -1.36 1.03 7.56
C LEU A 58 -2.33 2.13 7.99
N LYS A 59 -3.57 2.11 7.51
CA LYS A 59 -4.59 3.08 7.91
C LYS A 59 -4.93 2.97 9.40
N GLN A 60 -5.03 1.75 9.94
CA GLN A 60 -5.26 1.55 11.38
C GLN A 60 -4.08 2.06 12.22
N GLU A 61 -2.85 1.76 11.82
CA GLU A 61 -1.66 2.24 12.54
C GLU A 61 -1.50 3.76 12.43
N MET A 62 -1.74 4.35 11.26
CA MET A 62 -1.75 5.80 11.08
C MET A 62 -2.80 6.48 11.98
N GLN A 63 -3.99 5.91 12.11
CA GLN A 63 -5.02 6.41 13.01
C GLN A 63 -4.60 6.34 14.49
N LYS A 64 -3.98 5.23 14.93
CA LYS A 64 -3.48 5.08 16.31
C LYS A 64 -2.39 6.09 16.66
N LEU A 65 -1.58 6.46 15.68
CA LEU A 65 -0.44 7.36 15.84
C LEU A 65 -0.78 8.83 15.54
N ASP A 66 -2.07 9.15 15.31
CA ASP A 66 -2.56 10.48 14.88
C ASP A 66 -1.83 11.04 13.64
N ILE A 67 -1.45 10.14 12.73
CA ILE A 67 -0.79 10.47 11.47
C ILE A 67 -1.87 10.75 10.43
N ARG A 68 -1.96 12.02 10.01
CA ARG A 68 -2.85 12.48 8.94
C ARG A 68 -2.20 12.41 7.58
#